data_AF-A0A1R1ECB7-F1
#
_entry.id   AF-A0A1R1ECB7-F1
#
_cell.length_a   1.000
_cell.length_b   1.000
_cell.length_c   1.000
_cell.angle_alpha   90.00
_cell.angle_beta   90.00
_cell.angle_gamma   90.00
#
_symmetry.space_group_name_H-M   'P 1'
#
loop_
_entity.id
_entity.type
_entity.pdbx_description
1 polymer ?
#
loop_
_entity_poly.entity_id
_entity_poly.type
_entity_poly.pdbx_seq_one_letter_code
_entity_poly.pdbx_strand_id
1 'polypeptide(L)'
;MKTLAMTRDMIEAMNGLQCHIFNSAGSKLLAHGIFTARHRYDFLSNFQGIMPTPEMSNKDDDECRLALKQVTKELDDGVYKVSVLTKYEGAYVILESPDLNWENKNGFLESRVSLQALGIRTISEEEYMEISSMTYEFDWSKLIIPTGCSGTGQADAFEDLINEIILSESNGVVNYGRIGTGVDRARDGQFEIDMASWLPKVNATTRWILQCKYSVDKNTSLKIDEIYSEMIKVLMHKPDYYLLVTNRKITSDFIDWFQSDLMSNTNYYIPYKKVLIQREELESLLMKPEYSHLKKKYFG
;
A
#
# COMPACT_ATOMS: atom_id res chain seq x y z
N MET A 1 -36.29 11.44 10.70
CA MET A 1 -36.13 10.54 9.53
C MET A 1 -35.01 11.11 8.67
N LYS A 2 -33.76 10.65 8.84
CA LYS A 2 -32.75 10.80 7.78
C LYS A 2 -33.15 9.80 6.69
N THR A 3 -33.40 10.30 5.49
CA THR A 3 -33.94 9.52 4.36
C THR A 3 -32.91 8.49 3.89
N LEU A 4 -33.35 7.26 3.63
CA LEU A 4 -32.54 6.15 3.08
C LEU A 4 -31.72 6.58 1.84
N ALA A 5 -32.25 7.49 1.03
CA ALA A 5 -31.55 8.10 -0.10
C ALA A 5 -30.25 8.82 0.30
N MET A 6 -30.30 9.63 1.36
CA MET A 6 -29.13 10.36 1.85
C MET A 6 -28.07 9.41 2.40
N THR A 7 -28.50 8.30 3.03
CA THR A 7 -27.59 7.22 3.46
C THR A 7 -26.90 6.54 2.28
N ARG A 8 -27.60 6.30 1.17
CA ARG A 8 -27.01 5.73 -0.06
C ARG A 8 -25.99 6.68 -0.67
N ASP A 9 -26.34 7.95 -0.86
CA ASP A 9 -25.43 8.95 -1.44
C ASP A 9 -24.12 9.08 -0.63
N MET A 10 -24.23 9.05 0.70
CA MET A 10 -23.07 9.08 1.59
C MET A 10 -22.20 7.81 1.49
N ILE A 11 -22.81 6.63 1.36
CA ILE A 11 -22.09 5.36 1.19
C ILE A 11 -21.40 5.32 -0.18
N GLU A 12 -22.07 5.80 -1.23
CA GLU A 12 -21.49 5.91 -2.57
C GLU A 12 -20.29 6.85 -2.59
N ALA A 13 -20.37 7.99 -1.90
CA ALA A 13 -19.25 8.93 -1.75
C ALA A 13 -18.04 8.32 -0.99
N MET A 14 -18.24 7.22 -0.26
CA MET A 14 -17.17 6.50 0.44
C MET A 14 -16.51 5.41 -0.41
N ASN A 15 -17.00 5.14 -1.63
CA ASN A 15 -16.40 4.18 -2.54
C ASN A 15 -14.97 4.58 -2.91
N GLY A 16 -14.03 3.63 -2.77
CA GLY A 16 -12.62 3.85 -3.06
C GLY A 16 -11.84 4.49 -1.92
N LEU A 17 -12.48 4.83 -0.80
CA LEU A 17 -11.81 5.36 0.37
C LEU A 17 -11.14 4.25 1.19
N GLN A 18 -10.10 4.63 1.93
CA GLN A 18 -9.44 3.76 2.87
C GLN A 18 -10.35 3.42 4.05
N CYS A 19 -10.37 2.15 4.44
CA CYS A 19 -11.07 1.64 5.60
C CYS A 19 -10.12 1.02 6.62
N HIS A 20 -10.53 1.06 7.89
CA HIS A 20 -9.85 0.45 9.02
C HIS A 20 -10.59 -0.82 9.44
N ILE A 21 -9.88 -1.94 9.53
CA ILE A 21 -10.45 -3.26 9.84
C ILE A 21 -9.97 -3.68 11.22
N PHE A 22 -10.91 -3.85 12.15
CA PHE A 22 -10.66 -4.22 13.53
C PHE A 22 -11.13 -5.64 13.82
N ASN A 23 -10.62 -6.22 14.91
CA ASN A 23 -11.17 -7.45 15.46
C ASN A 23 -12.65 -7.27 15.86
N SER A 24 -13.36 -8.37 16.11
CA SER A 24 -14.77 -8.35 16.54
C SER A 24 -15.02 -7.49 17.78
N ALA A 25 -14.05 -7.40 18.68
CA ALA A 25 -14.15 -6.53 19.86
C ALA A 25 -14.06 -5.02 19.53
N GLY A 26 -13.53 -4.64 18.36
CA GLY A 26 -13.26 -3.25 17.97
C GLY A 26 -12.06 -2.62 18.68
N SER A 27 -11.31 -3.41 19.46
CA SER A 27 -10.22 -2.92 20.32
C SER A 27 -8.85 -2.96 19.66
N LYS A 28 -8.71 -3.70 18.56
CA LYS A 28 -7.43 -3.90 17.87
C LYS A 28 -7.59 -3.75 16.37
N LEU A 29 -6.85 -2.81 15.80
CA LEU A 29 -6.69 -2.67 14.35
C LEU A 29 -5.90 -3.86 13.80
N LEU A 30 -6.47 -4.53 12.80
CA LEU A 30 -5.91 -5.72 12.16
C LEU A 30 -5.29 -5.41 10.80
N ALA A 31 -5.95 -4.56 10.01
CA ALA A 31 -5.54 -4.22 8.64
C ALA A 31 -6.20 -2.92 8.17
N HIS A 32 -5.73 -2.41 7.03
CA HIS A 32 -6.43 -1.42 6.21
C HIS A 32 -6.90 -2.06 4.91
N GLY A 33 -7.81 -1.40 4.20
CA GLY A 33 -8.22 -1.80 2.86
C GLY A 33 -8.91 -0.65 2.14
N ILE A 34 -9.40 -0.92 0.94
CA ILE A 34 -10.21 0.00 0.14
C ILE A 34 -11.67 -0.44 0.22
N PHE A 35 -12.53 0.45 0.71
CA PHE A 35 -13.95 0.22 0.85
C PHE A 35 -14.66 0.32 -0.50
N THR A 36 -15.52 -0.65 -0.78
CA THR A 36 -16.46 -0.58 -1.88
C THR A 36 -17.84 -1.08 -1.45
N ALA A 37 -18.87 -0.33 -1.77
CA ALA A 37 -20.27 -0.63 -1.60
C ALA A 37 -20.93 -0.71 -2.97
N ARG A 38 -21.72 -1.76 -3.21
CA ARG A 38 -22.54 -1.91 -4.41
C ARG A 38 -23.99 -2.12 -4.04
N HIS A 39 -24.86 -1.31 -4.62
CA HIS A 39 -26.30 -1.50 -4.55
C HIS A 39 -26.75 -2.47 -5.65
N ARG A 40 -27.81 -3.23 -5.38
CA ARG A 40 -28.29 -4.29 -6.30
C ARG A 40 -28.87 -3.73 -7.61
N TYR A 41 -29.14 -2.41 -7.70
CA TYR A 41 -29.93 -1.80 -8.77
C TYR A 41 -29.17 -0.88 -9.75
N ASP A 42 -27.88 -0.59 -9.55
CA ASP A 42 -27.17 0.41 -10.37
C ASP A 42 -26.97 0.00 -11.85
N PHE A 43 -27.13 -1.29 -12.15
CA PHE A 43 -27.12 -1.78 -13.53
C PHE A 43 -28.47 -1.64 -14.24
N LEU A 44 -29.59 -1.66 -13.50
CA LEU A 44 -30.95 -1.61 -14.06
C LEU A 44 -31.51 -0.19 -14.15
N SER A 45 -31.12 0.72 -13.27
CA SER A 45 -31.56 2.13 -13.31
C SER A 45 -31.11 2.85 -14.58
N ASN A 46 -29.93 2.52 -15.12
CA ASN A 46 -29.46 3.03 -16.42
C ASN A 46 -30.23 2.47 -17.64
N PHE A 47 -31.10 1.47 -17.44
CA PHE A 47 -31.94 0.87 -18.49
C PHE A 47 -33.44 1.18 -18.34
N GLN A 48 -33.86 1.89 -17.29
CA GLN A 48 -35.27 2.19 -17.00
C GLN A 48 -35.94 3.17 -17.98
N GLY A 49 -35.26 3.63 -19.02
CA GLY A 49 -35.86 4.38 -20.12
C GLY A 49 -36.65 3.55 -21.15
N ILE A 50 -36.57 2.20 -21.12
CA ILE A 50 -36.99 1.39 -22.29
C ILE A 50 -38.06 0.31 -22.01
N MET A 51 -38.35 -0.09 -20.77
CA MET A 51 -39.43 -1.08 -20.52
C MET A 51 -40.15 -0.86 -19.18
N PRO A 52 -41.49 -0.98 -19.13
CA PRO A 52 -42.23 -1.01 -17.87
C PRO A 52 -42.09 -2.41 -17.27
N THR A 53 -41.38 -2.54 -16.15
CA THR A 53 -41.37 -3.78 -15.36
C THR A 53 -42.45 -3.78 -14.28
N PRO A 54 -43.02 -4.96 -13.97
CA PRO A 54 -44.21 -5.12 -13.15
C PRO A 54 -43.93 -4.82 -11.68
N GLU A 55 -44.97 -4.42 -10.95
CA GLU A 55 -44.98 -4.24 -9.49
C GLU A 55 -44.38 -5.48 -8.79
N MET A 56 -43.11 -5.41 -8.42
CA MET A 56 -42.44 -6.39 -7.57
C MET A 56 -42.21 -5.74 -6.20
N SER A 57 -42.66 -6.44 -5.17
CA SER A 57 -42.76 -6.00 -3.78
C SER A 57 -41.48 -5.35 -3.21
N ASN A 58 -41.65 -4.19 -2.58
CA ASN A 58 -40.69 -3.35 -1.83
C ASN A 58 -39.97 -4.00 -0.63
N LYS A 59 -39.57 -5.27 -0.68
CA LYS A 59 -38.93 -5.96 0.46
C LYS A 59 -37.40 -6.11 0.40
N ASP A 60 -36.77 -5.84 -0.75
CA ASP A 60 -35.34 -6.06 -0.97
C ASP A 60 -34.53 -4.75 -1.17
N ASP A 61 -35.11 -3.59 -0.87
CA ASP A 61 -34.51 -2.27 -1.16
C ASP A 61 -33.42 -1.86 -0.15
N ASP A 62 -33.23 -2.63 0.91
CA ASP A 62 -32.39 -2.22 2.05
C ASP A 62 -31.05 -2.96 2.13
N GLU A 63 -30.69 -3.86 1.21
CA GLU A 63 -29.42 -4.59 1.27
C GLU A 63 -28.31 -3.98 0.39
N CYS A 64 -27.10 -3.90 0.95
CA CYS A 64 -25.89 -3.46 0.28
C CYS A 64 -24.81 -4.54 0.36
N ARG A 65 -24.07 -4.73 -0.73
CA ARG A 65 -22.89 -5.60 -0.77
C ARG A 65 -21.65 -4.78 -0.50
N LEU A 66 -20.94 -5.09 0.58
CA LEU A 66 -19.68 -4.46 0.94
C LEU A 66 -18.52 -5.35 0.53
N ALA A 67 -17.48 -4.75 -0.02
CA ALA A 67 -16.23 -5.43 -0.34
C ALA A 67 -15.04 -4.57 0.09
N LEU A 68 -14.06 -5.20 0.72
CA LEU A 68 -12.78 -4.60 1.13
C LEU A 68 -11.70 -5.15 0.23
N LYS A 69 -11.15 -4.29 -0.62
CA LYS A 69 -10.10 -4.64 -1.59
C LYS A 69 -8.74 -4.20 -1.08
N GLN A 70 -7.67 -4.76 -1.64
CA GLN A 70 -6.30 -4.36 -1.32
C GLN A 70 -6.04 -4.36 0.19
N VAL A 71 -6.51 -5.41 0.88
CA VAL A 71 -6.37 -5.50 2.33
C VAL A 71 -4.88 -5.67 2.66
N THR A 72 -4.34 -4.80 3.51
CA THR A 72 -2.88 -4.71 3.77
C THR A 72 -2.29 -5.96 4.45
N LYS A 73 -3.16 -6.79 5.03
CA LYS A 73 -2.82 -8.07 5.65
C LYS A 73 -3.89 -9.09 5.25
N GLU A 74 -3.47 -10.29 4.88
CA GLU A 74 -4.41 -11.37 4.60
C GLU A 74 -5.23 -11.70 5.86
N LEU A 75 -6.55 -11.72 5.71
CA LEU A 75 -7.51 -12.02 6.77
C LEU A 75 -8.34 -13.23 6.31
N ASP A 76 -8.54 -14.16 7.24
CA ASP A 76 -9.40 -15.33 7.02
C ASP A 76 -10.89 -14.92 7.04
N ASP A 77 -11.76 -15.91 6.79
CA ASP A 77 -13.18 -15.75 7.05
C ASP A 77 -13.42 -15.45 8.54
N GLY A 78 -14.22 -14.42 8.84
CA GLY A 78 -14.47 -14.06 10.23
C GLY A 78 -15.26 -12.79 10.46
N VAL A 79 -15.47 -12.50 11.75
CA VAL A 79 -16.22 -11.33 12.19
C VAL A 79 -15.27 -10.15 12.41
N TYR A 80 -15.47 -9.09 11.63
CA TYR A 80 -14.65 -7.88 11.69
C TYR A 80 -15.53 -6.63 11.73
N LYS A 81 -15.05 -5.62 12.46
CA LYS A 81 -15.60 -4.28 12.43
C LYS A 81 -14.83 -3.43 11.44
N VAL A 82 -15.54 -2.71 10.59
CA VAL A 82 -14.94 -1.85 9.56
C VAL A 82 -15.39 -0.43 9.80
N SER A 83 -14.44 0.50 9.81
CA SER A 83 -14.74 1.93 9.80
C SER A 83 -14.18 2.63 8.58
N VAL A 84 -14.95 3.59 8.05
CA VAL A 84 -14.58 4.41 6.89
C VAL A 84 -14.81 5.87 7.26
N LEU A 85 -13.81 6.72 7.03
CA LEU A 85 -13.87 8.13 7.32
C LEU A 85 -14.01 8.93 6.03
N THR A 86 -14.82 9.98 6.04
CA THR A 86 -14.94 10.91 4.91
C THR A 86 -15.31 12.32 5.37
N LYS A 87 -15.09 13.29 4.49
CA LYS A 87 -15.63 14.64 4.62
C LYS A 87 -16.77 14.81 3.61
N TYR A 88 -18.00 14.93 4.10
CA TYR A 88 -19.20 15.04 3.26
C TYR A 88 -19.93 16.35 3.58
N GLU A 89 -20.16 17.17 2.55
CA GLU A 89 -20.83 18.49 2.67
C GLU A 89 -20.26 19.38 3.79
N GLY A 90 -18.94 19.34 3.99
CA GLY A 90 -18.25 20.14 5.00
C GLY A 90 -18.24 19.56 6.41
N ALA A 91 -18.94 18.45 6.66
CA ALA A 91 -18.92 17.73 7.94
C ALA A 91 -17.98 16.52 7.88
N TYR A 92 -17.38 16.17 9.03
CA TYR A 92 -16.60 14.95 9.21
C TYR A 92 -17.54 13.80 9.58
N VAL A 93 -17.41 12.68 8.87
CA VAL A 93 -18.33 11.54 8.97
C VAL A 93 -17.55 10.25 9.11
N ILE A 94 -18.05 9.37 9.97
CA ILE A 94 -17.62 7.98 10.06
C ILE A 94 -18.78 7.05 9.72
N LEU A 95 -18.48 6.04 8.92
CA LEU A 95 -19.31 4.86 8.72
C LEU A 95 -18.71 3.72 9.53
N GLU A 96 -19.52 3.08 10.36
CA GLU A 96 -19.16 1.93 11.17
C GLU A 96 -20.03 0.74 10.77
N SER A 97 -19.40 -0.36 10.37
CA SER A 97 -20.12 -1.61 10.13
C SER A 97 -20.50 -2.25 11.47
N PRO A 98 -21.65 -2.94 11.54
CA PRO A 98 -21.92 -3.83 12.67
C PRO A 98 -20.95 -5.02 12.65
N ASP A 99 -21.13 -5.95 13.60
CA ASP A 99 -20.41 -7.23 13.62
C ASP A 99 -20.83 -8.08 12.40
N LEU A 100 -20.11 -7.87 11.30
CA LEU A 100 -20.35 -8.55 10.03
C LEU A 100 -19.42 -9.73 9.89
N ASN A 101 -19.96 -10.84 9.40
CA ASN A 101 -19.15 -11.95 8.93
C ASN A 101 -18.66 -11.63 7.51
N TRP A 102 -17.35 -11.61 7.33
CA TRP A 102 -16.70 -11.34 6.07
C TRP A 102 -16.15 -12.64 5.49
N GLU A 103 -16.46 -12.88 4.22
CA GLU A 103 -15.95 -14.01 3.44
C GLU A 103 -14.76 -13.55 2.61
N ASN A 104 -13.62 -14.24 2.71
CA ASN A 104 -12.47 -14.04 1.84
C ASN A 104 -12.73 -14.73 0.49
N LYS A 105 -12.83 -13.92 -0.57
CA LYS A 105 -12.99 -14.41 -1.93
C LYS A 105 -11.78 -13.97 -2.75
N ASN A 106 -10.81 -14.87 -2.89
CA ASN A 106 -9.63 -14.66 -3.74
C ASN A 106 -8.86 -13.36 -3.40
N GLY A 107 -8.64 -13.07 -2.10
CA GLY A 107 -7.80 -11.96 -1.65
C GLY A 107 -8.55 -10.64 -1.40
N PHE A 108 -9.88 -10.64 -1.39
CA PHE A 108 -10.70 -9.53 -0.88
C PHE A 108 -11.79 -10.05 0.04
N LEU A 109 -12.17 -9.24 1.03
CA LEU A 109 -13.22 -9.57 1.99
C LEU A 109 -14.56 -9.04 1.50
N GLU A 110 -15.62 -9.81 1.69
CA GLU A 110 -16.96 -9.45 1.25
C GLU A 110 -18.03 -9.78 2.28
N SER A 111 -19.03 -8.91 2.43
CA SER A 111 -20.19 -9.15 3.28
C SER A 111 -21.45 -8.50 2.70
N ARG A 112 -22.61 -8.94 3.19
CA ARG A 112 -23.92 -8.34 2.89
C ARG A 112 -24.51 -7.77 4.16
N VAL A 113 -25.04 -6.55 4.07
CA VAL A 113 -25.56 -5.84 5.22
C VAL A 113 -26.77 -5.01 4.83
N SER A 114 -27.72 -4.86 5.76
CA SER A 114 -28.78 -3.88 5.60
C SER A 114 -28.24 -2.46 5.75
N LEU A 115 -28.62 -1.55 4.86
CA LEU A 115 -28.30 -0.12 4.93
C LEU A 115 -28.68 0.50 6.27
N GLN A 116 -29.78 0.02 6.88
CA GLN A 116 -30.25 0.49 8.18
C GLN A 116 -29.35 0.03 9.34
N ALA A 117 -28.58 -1.05 9.14
CA ALA A 117 -27.66 -1.59 10.14
C ALA A 117 -26.29 -0.88 10.13
N LEU A 118 -26.00 -0.06 9.11
CA LEU A 118 -24.77 0.72 9.05
C LEU A 118 -24.88 1.96 9.92
N GLY A 119 -23.94 2.11 10.86
CA GLY A 119 -23.85 3.28 11.72
C GLY A 119 -23.15 4.42 11.00
N ILE A 120 -23.91 5.40 10.49
CA ILE A 120 -23.32 6.64 9.95
C ILE A 120 -23.56 7.77 10.95
N ARG A 121 -22.47 8.32 11.48
CA ARG A 121 -22.52 9.45 12.41
C ARG A 121 -21.52 10.53 12.02
N THR A 122 -21.88 11.76 12.34
CA THR A 122 -20.96 12.90 12.29
C THR A 122 -20.04 12.85 13.48
N ILE A 123 -18.77 13.13 13.26
CA ILE A 123 -17.71 13.18 14.28
C ILE A 123 -17.10 14.57 14.33
N SER A 124 -16.40 14.90 15.42
CA SER A 124 -15.66 16.16 15.47
C SER A 124 -14.44 16.12 14.55
N GLU A 125 -13.88 17.28 14.24
CA GLU A 125 -12.61 17.35 13.52
C GLU A 125 -11.49 16.70 14.34
N GLU A 126 -11.47 16.87 15.67
CA GLU A 126 -10.48 16.21 16.51
C GLU A 126 -10.62 14.69 16.48
N GLU A 127 -11.83 14.15 16.58
CA GLU A 127 -12.10 12.70 16.49
C GLU A 127 -11.75 12.17 15.09
N TYR A 128 -12.05 12.93 14.03
CA TYR A 128 -11.66 12.57 12.67
C TYR A 128 -10.14 12.50 12.53
N MET A 129 -9.42 13.49 13.06
CA MET A 129 -7.96 13.52 13.04
C MET A 129 -7.37 12.42 13.91
N GLU A 130 -7.92 12.11 15.06
CA GLU A 130 -7.47 11.01 15.92
C GLU A 130 -7.61 9.66 15.22
N ILE A 131 -8.78 9.36 14.65
CA ILE A 131 -9.04 8.08 13.99
C ILE A 131 -8.31 7.99 12.64
N SER A 132 -8.23 9.09 11.87
CA SER A 132 -7.42 9.10 10.64
C SER A 132 -5.92 9.04 10.94
N SER A 133 -5.43 9.66 12.02
CA SER A 133 -4.03 9.53 12.46
C SER A 133 -3.71 8.21 13.17
N MET A 134 -4.70 7.34 13.43
CA MET A 134 -4.41 5.93 13.73
C MET A 134 -3.71 5.23 12.57
N THR A 135 -3.67 5.85 11.37
CA THR A 135 -2.63 5.59 10.37
C THR A 135 -1.35 6.31 10.78
N TYR A 136 -0.32 5.56 11.14
CA TYR A 136 1.01 6.09 11.47
C TYR A 136 1.46 7.12 10.42
N GLU A 137 1.64 8.39 10.79
CA GLU A 137 2.09 9.43 9.86
C GLU A 137 3.60 9.28 9.62
N PHE A 138 3.98 8.77 8.44
CA PHE A 138 5.37 8.71 8.04
C PHE A 138 5.87 10.10 7.62
N ASP A 139 6.34 10.88 8.60
CA ASP A 139 7.05 12.12 8.34
C ASP A 139 8.51 11.83 7.97
N TRP A 140 8.73 11.53 6.68
CA TRP A 140 10.06 11.27 6.15
C TRP A 140 11.04 12.44 6.37
N SER A 141 10.56 13.67 6.52
CA SER A 141 11.45 14.82 6.80
C SER A 141 12.05 14.76 8.21
N LYS A 142 11.41 13.99 9.11
CA LYS A 142 11.83 13.77 10.49
C LYS A 142 12.29 12.33 10.74
N LEU A 143 12.75 11.63 9.69
CA LEU A 143 13.33 10.29 9.84
C LEU A 143 14.42 10.31 10.91
N ILE A 144 14.26 9.48 11.93
CA ILE A 144 15.16 9.37 13.07
C ILE A 144 16.41 8.61 12.62
N ILE A 145 17.59 9.10 13.03
CA ILE A 145 18.85 8.41 12.83
C ILE A 145 19.11 7.56 14.09
N PRO A 146 18.87 6.25 14.06
CA PRO A 146 18.97 5.42 15.25
C PRO A 146 20.42 5.27 15.71
N THR A 147 20.62 5.00 17.01
CA THR A 147 21.93 4.67 17.55
C THR A 147 22.45 3.40 16.88
N GLY A 148 23.64 3.48 16.25
CA GLY A 148 24.21 2.37 15.47
C GLY A 148 23.85 2.40 13.98
N CYS A 149 23.22 3.46 13.48
CA CYS A 149 23.10 3.73 12.05
C CYS A 149 24.49 3.73 11.40
N SER A 150 24.60 3.23 10.18
CA SER A 150 25.91 3.15 9.50
C SER A 150 26.54 4.49 9.14
N GLY A 151 25.75 5.56 9.17
CA GLY A 151 26.14 6.91 8.80
C GLY A 151 25.48 7.93 9.69
N THR A 152 25.62 9.21 9.33
CA THR A 152 25.23 10.35 10.17
C THR A 152 24.06 11.14 9.60
N GLY A 153 23.58 10.80 8.41
CA GLY A 153 22.47 11.47 7.75
C GLY A 153 21.19 10.66 7.72
N GLN A 154 20.08 11.34 7.43
CA GLN A 154 18.79 10.67 7.21
C GLN A 154 18.78 9.79 5.96
N ALA A 155 19.61 10.10 4.96
CA ALA A 155 19.78 9.22 3.80
C ALA A 155 20.36 7.86 4.22
N ASP A 156 21.36 7.86 5.12
CA ASP A 156 21.91 6.63 5.68
C ASP A 156 20.83 5.88 6.48
N ALA A 157 20.08 6.59 7.34
CA ALA A 157 18.98 5.97 8.11
C ALA A 157 17.89 5.37 7.21
N PHE A 158 17.60 5.99 6.06
CA PHE A 158 16.69 5.44 5.06
C PHE A 158 17.25 4.14 4.47
N GLU A 159 18.53 4.11 4.09
CA GLU A 159 19.17 2.88 3.62
C GLU A 159 19.15 1.77 4.68
N ASP A 160 19.46 2.08 5.95
CA ASP A 160 19.40 1.12 7.06
C ASP A 160 18.00 0.53 7.19
N LEU A 161 16.96 1.37 7.15
CA LEU A 161 15.57 0.95 7.21
C LEU A 161 15.24 -0.06 6.09
N ILE A 162 15.61 0.26 4.84
CA ILE A 162 15.35 -0.64 3.70
C ILE A 162 16.11 -1.95 3.83
N ASN A 163 17.36 -1.90 4.28
CA ASN A 163 18.17 -3.09 4.50
C ASN A 163 17.56 -3.99 5.58
N GLU A 164 17.06 -3.43 6.68
CA GLU A 164 16.38 -4.19 7.73
C GLU A 164 15.06 -4.81 7.26
N ILE A 165 14.32 -4.14 6.39
CA ILE A 165 13.14 -4.72 5.71
C ILE A 165 13.55 -5.93 4.87
N ILE A 166 14.55 -5.79 4.00
CA ILE A 166 15.00 -6.89 3.12
C ILE A 166 15.46 -8.09 3.95
N LEU A 167 16.23 -7.85 5.00
CA LEU A 167 16.75 -8.92 5.87
C LEU A 167 15.67 -9.59 6.73
N SER A 168 14.55 -8.92 7.02
CA SER A 168 13.45 -9.48 7.81
C SER A 168 12.46 -10.30 6.99
N GLU A 169 12.25 -9.98 5.71
CA GLU A 169 11.36 -10.73 4.80
C GLU A 169 12.01 -11.97 4.20
N SER A 170 13.33 -11.97 4.08
CA SER A 170 14.02 -12.90 3.19
C SER A 170 14.63 -14.09 3.93
N ASN A 171 13.86 -15.15 4.11
CA ASN A 171 14.38 -16.47 4.54
C ASN A 171 15.40 -17.09 3.54
N GLY A 172 15.70 -16.41 2.42
CA GLY A 172 16.62 -16.86 1.37
C GLY A 172 17.66 -15.82 0.93
N VAL A 173 17.81 -14.70 1.65
CA VAL A 173 18.91 -13.75 1.35
C VAL A 173 20.24 -14.34 1.84
N VAL A 174 21.18 -14.45 0.92
CA VAL A 174 22.55 -14.89 1.16
C VAL A 174 23.53 -13.86 0.58
N ASN A 175 24.78 -13.90 1.04
CA ASN A 175 25.86 -13.04 0.54
C ASN A 175 25.52 -11.53 0.56
N TYR A 176 24.72 -11.10 1.53
CA TYR A 176 24.38 -9.69 1.71
C TYR A 176 25.62 -8.85 2.00
N GLY A 177 25.78 -7.78 1.23
CA GLY A 177 26.85 -6.80 1.38
C GLY A 177 26.29 -5.40 1.28
N ARG A 178 26.30 -4.68 2.39
CA ARG A 178 26.08 -3.23 2.38
C ARG A 178 27.31 -2.53 1.82
N ILE A 179 27.09 -1.51 1.01
CA ILE A 179 28.17 -0.70 0.46
C ILE A 179 28.13 0.64 1.17
N GLY A 180 29.03 0.81 2.14
CA GLY A 180 29.14 2.04 2.92
C GLY A 180 29.69 3.22 2.11
N THR A 181 29.73 4.39 2.75
CA THR A 181 30.19 5.65 2.17
C THR A 181 31.63 5.54 1.63
N GLY A 182 31.79 5.74 0.32
CA GLY A 182 33.04 5.54 -0.41
C GLY A 182 32.94 6.04 -1.85
N VAL A 183 33.85 5.61 -2.73
CA VAL A 183 33.81 6.00 -4.16
C VAL A 183 32.46 5.59 -4.74
N ASP A 184 31.69 6.59 -5.18
CA ASP A 184 30.31 6.48 -5.66
C ASP A 184 30.18 5.46 -6.81
N ARG A 185 29.84 4.22 -6.43
CA ARG A 185 29.61 3.10 -7.35
C ARG A 185 28.13 2.89 -7.64
N ALA A 186 27.27 3.85 -7.29
CA ALA A 186 25.84 3.85 -7.62
C ALA A 186 25.09 2.58 -7.20
N ARG A 187 25.32 2.16 -5.94
CA ARG A 187 24.64 1.05 -5.28
C ARG A 187 24.83 1.17 -3.77
N ASP A 188 23.76 0.93 -3.03
CA ASP A 188 23.75 1.04 -1.57
C ASP A 188 23.80 -0.35 -0.91
N GLY A 189 23.38 -1.37 -1.65
CA GLY A 189 23.49 -2.76 -1.24
C GLY A 189 23.58 -3.74 -2.41
N GLN A 190 24.08 -4.93 -2.11
CA GLN A 190 24.01 -6.09 -2.99
C GLN A 190 23.66 -7.32 -2.17
N PHE A 191 22.87 -8.22 -2.74
CA PHE A 191 22.53 -9.48 -2.10
C PHE A 191 22.16 -10.53 -3.15
N GLU A 192 22.15 -11.79 -2.73
CA GLU A 192 21.70 -12.88 -3.55
C GLU A 192 20.45 -13.50 -2.92
N ILE A 193 19.46 -13.85 -3.72
CA ILE A 193 18.32 -14.65 -3.27
C ILE A 193 18.50 -16.07 -3.81
N ASP A 194 18.53 -17.05 -2.91
CA ASP A 194 18.50 -18.46 -3.28
C ASP A 194 17.07 -18.88 -3.65
N MET A 195 16.86 -19.22 -4.93
CA MET A 195 15.58 -19.68 -5.46
C MET A 195 15.35 -21.19 -5.20
N ALA A 196 16.22 -21.86 -4.44
CA ALA A 196 16.19 -23.32 -4.20
C ALA A 196 14.95 -23.86 -3.46
N SER A 197 13.91 -23.06 -3.23
CA SER A 197 12.64 -23.53 -2.67
C SER A 197 11.82 -24.43 -3.61
N TRP A 198 12.12 -24.49 -4.91
CA TRP A 198 11.35 -25.29 -5.89
C TRP A 198 12.03 -26.61 -6.33
N LEU A 199 13.36 -26.69 -6.42
CA LEU A 199 14.06 -27.91 -6.87
C LEU A 199 15.35 -28.17 -6.07
N PRO A 200 15.48 -29.29 -5.33
CA PRO A 200 16.60 -29.57 -4.42
C PRO A 200 18.00 -29.68 -5.05
N LYS A 201 18.12 -29.57 -6.39
CA LYS A 201 19.37 -29.75 -7.15
C LYS A 201 19.73 -28.56 -8.04
N VAL A 202 18.92 -27.49 -8.04
CA VAL A 202 19.18 -26.31 -8.86
C VAL A 202 19.52 -25.16 -7.92
N ASN A 203 20.82 -24.87 -7.80
CA ASN A 203 21.29 -23.68 -7.12
C ASN A 203 21.23 -22.51 -8.12
N ALA A 204 20.06 -21.91 -8.25
CA ALA A 204 19.83 -20.74 -9.11
C ALA A 204 19.75 -19.49 -8.21
N THR A 205 20.91 -19.04 -7.74
CA THR A 205 20.99 -17.76 -7.03
C THR A 205 20.76 -16.62 -8.02
N THR A 206 19.91 -15.68 -7.62
CA THR A 206 19.69 -14.43 -8.39
C THR A 206 20.42 -13.30 -7.70
N ARG A 207 21.14 -12.48 -8.47
CA ARG A 207 21.90 -11.34 -7.96
C ARG A 207 21.08 -10.07 -8.00
N TRP A 208 20.95 -9.43 -6.86
CA TRP A 208 20.21 -8.21 -6.66
C TRP A 208 21.13 -7.06 -6.31
N ILE A 209 20.88 -5.91 -6.93
CA ILE A 209 21.49 -4.64 -6.57
C ILE A 209 20.39 -3.74 -6.02
N LEU A 210 20.65 -3.17 -4.85
CA LEU A 210 19.79 -2.20 -4.18
C LEU A 210 20.31 -0.79 -4.42
N GLN A 211 19.41 0.09 -4.86
CA GLN A 211 19.59 1.53 -4.85
C GLN A 211 18.45 2.18 -4.07
N CYS A 212 18.81 2.99 -3.09
CA CYS A 212 17.95 3.81 -2.28
C CYS A 212 18.06 5.26 -2.75
N LYS A 213 16.91 5.94 -2.81
CA LYS A 213 16.84 7.37 -3.13
C LYS A 213 15.97 8.10 -2.14
N TYR A 214 16.63 8.82 -1.25
CA TYR A 214 15.97 9.61 -0.21
C TYR A 214 15.90 11.09 -0.58
N SER A 215 14.83 11.77 -0.16
CA SER A 215 14.78 13.23 -0.04
C SER A 215 13.98 13.63 1.20
N VAL A 216 14.44 14.68 1.87
CA VAL A 216 13.70 15.36 2.94
C VAL A 216 12.50 16.12 2.36
N ASP A 217 12.68 16.71 1.17
CA ASP A 217 11.61 17.43 0.49
C ASP A 217 10.80 16.47 -0.40
N LYS A 218 9.55 16.26 0.01
CA LYS A 218 8.56 15.43 -0.69
C LYS A 218 8.30 15.84 -2.14
N ASN A 219 8.61 17.08 -2.52
CA ASN A 219 8.41 17.58 -3.88
C ASN A 219 9.61 17.30 -4.80
N THR A 220 10.74 16.86 -4.23
CA THR A 220 11.90 16.44 -5.02
C THR A 220 11.51 15.23 -5.86
N SER A 221 11.54 15.40 -7.17
CA SER A 221 11.19 14.34 -8.11
C SER A 221 12.43 13.54 -8.52
N LEU A 222 12.25 12.24 -8.76
CA LEU A 222 13.30 11.38 -9.29
C LEU A 222 13.59 11.71 -10.76
N LYS A 223 14.86 11.76 -11.15
CA LYS A 223 15.27 12.11 -12.51
C LYS A 223 15.70 10.88 -13.30
N ILE A 224 15.23 10.78 -14.55
CA ILE A 224 15.57 9.68 -15.46
C ILE A 224 17.10 9.58 -15.66
N ASP A 225 17.76 10.69 -15.99
CA ASP A 225 19.21 10.69 -16.26
C ASP A 225 20.05 10.28 -15.05
N GLU A 226 19.61 10.66 -13.84
CA GLU A 226 20.25 10.26 -12.58
C GLU A 226 20.25 8.73 -12.47
N ILE A 227 19.07 8.13 -12.51
CA ILE A 227 18.90 6.68 -12.33
C ILE A 227 19.50 5.88 -13.48
N TYR A 228 19.36 6.37 -14.71
CA TYR A 228 19.99 5.70 -15.84
C TYR A 228 21.52 5.64 -15.71
N SER A 229 22.15 6.74 -15.30
CA SER A 229 23.61 6.76 -15.10
C SER A 229 24.07 5.74 -14.05
N GLU A 230 23.27 5.54 -13.00
CA GLU A 230 23.51 4.58 -11.94
C GLU A 230 23.34 3.15 -12.42
N MET A 231 22.27 2.88 -13.14
CA MET A 231 22.00 1.60 -13.77
C MET A 231 23.14 1.17 -14.72
N ILE A 232 23.71 2.09 -15.50
CA ILE A 232 24.86 1.80 -16.35
C ILE A 232 26.11 1.43 -15.55
N LYS A 233 26.39 2.15 -14.44
CA LYS A 233 27.52 1.80 -13.56
C LYS A 233 27.36 0.39 -12.98
N VAL A 234 26.12 0.02 -12.66
CA VAL A 234 25.80 -1.28 -12.05
C VAL A 234 26.04 -2.47 -13.00
N LEU A 235 26.07 -2.26 -14.32
CA LEU A 235 26.35 -3.33 -15.31
C LEU A 235 27.63 -4.11 -15.01
N MET A 236 28.66 -3.46 -14.45
CA MET A 236 29.92 -4.11 -14.11
C MET A 236 29.76 -5.24 -13.08
N HIS A 237 28.66 -5.22 -12.31
CA HIS A 237 28.34 -6.20 -11.28
C HIS A 237 27.50 -7.37 -11.81
N LYS A 238 27.04 -7.30 -13.07
CA LYS A 238 26.24 -8.33 -13.73
C LYS A 238 25.03 -8.79 -12.87
N PRO A 239 24.13 -7.88 -12.48
CA PRO A 239 22.95 -8.25 -11.70
C PRO A 239 21.91 -8.98 -12.57
N ASP A 240 21.05 -9.74 -11.91
CA ASP A 240 19.81 -10.26 -12.51
C ASP A 240 18.64 -9.31 -12.26
N TYR A 241 18.66 -8.63 -11.10
CA TYR A 241 17.65 -7.68 -10.65
C TYR A 241 18.27 -6.39 -10.12
N TYR A 242 17.60 -5.27 -10.42
CA TYR A 242 17.86 -3.95 -9.85
C TYR A 242 16.62 -3.47 -9.10
N LEU A 243 16.78 -3.29 -7.79
CA LEU A 243 15.74 -2.83 -6.89
C LEU A 243 15.99 -1.35 -6.54
N LEU A 244 15.09 -0.49 -6.97
CA LEU A 244 15.07 0.93 -6.63
C LEU A 244 14.00 1.19 -5.58
N VAL A 245 14.40 1.73 -4.43
CA VAL A 245 13.48 2.10 -3.34
C VAL A 245 13.60 3.60 -3.09
N THR A 246 12.48 4.31 -3.05
CA THR A 246 12.51 5.76 -2.90
C THR A 246 11.33 6.33 -2.13
N ASN A 247 11.55 7.42 -1.39
CA ASN A 247 10.50 8.26 -0.82
C ASN A 247 10.25 9.54 -1.66
N ARG A 248 10.96 9.72 -2.78
CA ARG A 248 10.85 10.88 -3.66
C ARG A 248 9.58 10.81 -4.50
N LYS A 249 9.14 11.97 -4.99
CA LYS A 249 8.02 12.03 -5.94
C LYS A 249 8.43 11.37 -7.26
N ILE A 250 7.51 10.57 -7.81
CA ILE A 250 7.68 9.94 -9.11
C ILE A 250 6.71 10.59 -10.10
N THR A 251 7.18 10.86 -11.32
CA THR A 251 6.36 11.37 -12.41
C THR A 251 5.87 10.22 -13.30
N SER A 252 4.77 10.43 -14.03
CA SER A 252 4.29 9.48 -15.04
C SER A 252 5.39 9.11 -16.04
N ASP A 253 6.11 10.12 -16.52
CA ASP A 253 7.18 9.95 -17.51
C ASP A 253 8.31 9.06 -16.98
N PHE A 254 8.61 9.16 -15.68
CA PHE A 254 9.59 8.29 -15.04
C PHE A 254 9.10 6.84 -14.99
N ILE A 255 7.83 6.62 -14.62
CA ILE A 255 7.24 5.27 -14.56
C ILE A 255 7.25 4.62 -15.94
N ASP A 256 6.74 5.34 -16.95
CA ASP A 256 6.69 4.85 -18.33
C ASP A 256 8.08 4.50 -18.83
N TRP A 257 9.08 5.36 -18.56
CA TRP A 257 10.48 5.08 -18.88
C TRP A 257 11.00 3.84 -18.14
N PHE A 258 10.82 3.77 -16.82
CA PHE A 258 11.35 2.72 -15.97
C PHE A 258 10.72 1.36 -16.28
N GLN A 259 9.47 1.33 -16.73
CA GLN A 259 8.76 0.10 -17.13
C GLN A 259 8.92 -0.23 -18.62
N SER A 260 9.42 0.68 -19.46
CA SER A 260 9.52 0.44 -20.89
C SER A 260 10.43 -0.74 -21.25
N ASP A 261 9.92 -1.59 -22.15
CA ASP A 261 10.69 -2.65 -22.82
C ASP A 261 11.67 -2.06 -23.84
N LEU A 262 11.44 -0.82 -24.30
CA LEU A 262 12.26 -0.12 -25.29
C LEU A 262 13.71 0.09 -24.84
N MET A 263 14.04 -0.03 -23.55
CA MET A 263 15.43 -0.10 -23.09
C MET A 263 16.21 -1.25 -23.74
N SER A 264 15.56 -2.35 -24.12
CA SER A 264 16.22 -3.43 -24.87
C SER A 264 16.51 -3.11 -26.34
N ASN A 265 15.83 -2.12 -26.92
CA ASN A 265 15.85 -1.78 -28.36
C ASN A 265 16.25 -0.30 -28.65
N THR A 266 16.74 0.43 -27.65
CA THR A 266 17.18 1.83 -27.76
C THR A 266 18.64 1.97 -27.29
N ASN A 267 19.17 3.19 -27.28
CA ASN A 267 20.51 3.49 -26.74
C ASN A 267 20.63 3.26 -25.21
N TYR A 268 19.53 2.87 -24.55
CA TYR A 268 19.44 2.66 -23.11
C TYR A 268 19.44 1.17 -22.75
N TYR A 269 20.47 0.42 -23.13
CA TYR A 269 20.50 -1.03 -22.92
C TYR A 269 20.73 -1.42 -21.46
N ILE A 270 19.71 -2.01 -20.84
CA ILE A 270 19.72 -2.56 -19.48
C ILE A 270 19.34 -4.05 -19.51
N PRO A 271 20.30 -4.98 -19.35
CA PRO A 271 20.09 -6.42 -19.48
C PRO A 271 19.68 -7.11 -18.17
N TYR A 272 18.87 -6.46 -17.34
CA TYR A 272 18.41 -7.01 -16.07
C TYR A 272 17.00 -6.52 -15.72
N LYS A 273 16.33 -7.25 -14.83
CA LYS A 273 14.97 -6.91 -14.39
C LYS A 273 14.98 -5.75 -13.42
N LYS A 274 13.94 -4.93 -13.47
CA LYS A 274 13.81 -3.69 -12.70
C LYS A 274 12.63 -3.82 -11.74
N VAL A 275 12.83 -3.44 -10.49
CA VAL A 275 11.79 -3.39 -9.47
C VAL A 275 11.84 -2.00 -8.85
N LEU A 276 10.69 -1.35 -8.74
CA LEU A 276 10.52 -0.05 -8.12
C LEU A 276 9.61 -0.21 -6.92
N ILE A 277 10.06 0.24 -5.75
CA ILE A 277 9.23 0.40 -4.56
C ILE A 277 9.08 1.90 -4.29
N GLN A 278 7.86 2.36 -4.40
CA GLN A 278 7.50 3.77 -4.22
C GLN A 278 7.21 4.07 -2.74
N ARG A 279 7.07 5.36 -2.43
CA ARG A 279 6.78 5.85 -1.08
C ARG A 279 5.54 5.17 -0.51
N GLU A 280 4.46 5.14 -1.27
CA GLU A 280 3.16 4.63 -0.83
C GLU A 280 3.21 3.13 -0.54
N GLU A 281 3.95 2.38 -1.35
CA GLU A 281 4.19 0.94 -1.18
C GLU A 281 5.05 0.67 0.06
N LEU A 282 6.07 1.50 0.30
CA LEU A 282 6.94 1.42 1.47
C LEU A 282 6.18 1.74 2.77
N GLU A 283 5.38 2.80 2.77
CA GLU A 283 4.51 3.15 3.90
C GLU A 283 3.52 2.01 4.19
N SER A 284 2.89 1.46 3.14
CA SER A 284 1.99 0.31 3.28
C SER A 284 2.69 -0.93 3.85
N LEU A 285 3.94 -1.18 3.44
CA LEU A 285 4.75 -2.26 3.98
C LEU A 285 5.05 -2.04 5.47
N LEU A 286 5.54 -0.86 5.84
CA LEU A 286 5.84 -0.50 7.22
C LEU A 286 4.61 -0.54 8.13
N MET A 287 3.41 -0.34 7.59
CA MET A 287 2.18 -0.47 8.34
C MET A 287 1.91 -1.89 8.84
N LYS A 288 2.49 -2.93 8.22
CA LYS A 288 2.28 -4.31 8.67
C LYS A 288 2.82 -4.54 10.10
N PRO A 289 2.16 -5.39 10.92
CA PRO A 289 2.54 -5.59 12.33
C PRO A 289 3.98 -6.05 12.56
N GLU A 290 4.51 -6.87 11.66
CA GLU A 290 5.88 -7.40 11.68
C GLU A 290 6.95 -6.29 11.71
N TYR A 291 6.67 -5.13 11.11
CA TYR A 291 7.58 -3.98 11.08
C TYR A 291 7.33 -2.95 12.18
N SER A 292 6.52 -3.28 13.18
CA SER A 292 6.26 -2.39 14.32
C SER A 292 7.54 -1.90 15.00
N HIS A 293 8.55 -2.78 15.10
CA HIS A 293 9.84 -2.46 15.67
C HIS A 293 10.63 -1.44 14.81
N LEU A 294 10.55 -1.53 13.48
CA LEU A 294 11.19 -0.57 12.57
C LEU A 294 10.49 0.79 12.61
N LYS A 295 9.16 0.81 12.62
CA LYS A 295 8.39 2.06 12.79
C LYS A 295 8.86 2.83 14.02
N LYS A 296 8.82 2.17 15.18
CA LYS A 296 9.28 2.74 16.45
C LYS A 296 10.72 3.24 16.38
N LYS A 297 11.60 2.50 15.71
CA LYS A 297 13.03 2.83 15.60
C LYS A 297 13.30 4.06 14.74
N TYR A 298 12.61 4.21 13.61
CA TYR A 298 12.92 5.22 12.59
C TYR A 298 11.97 6.42 12.58
N PHE A 299 10.82 6.33 13.24
CA PHE A 299 9.79 7.37 13.20
C PHE A 299 9.20 7.72 14.59
N GLY A 300 9.48 6.92 15.62
CA GLY A 300 9.02 7.16 17.00
C GLY A 300 7.88 6.24 17.42
#